data_AF-A0AAA9SKT8-F1
#
_entry.id   AF-A0AAA9SKT8-F1
#
_cell.length_a   1.000
_cell.length_b   1.000
_cell.length_c   1.000
_cell.angle_alpha   90.00
_cell.angle_beta   90.00
_cell.angle_gamma   90.00
#
_symmetry.space_group_name_H-M   'P 1'
#
loop_
_entity.id
_entity.type
_entity.pdbx_description
1 polymer ?
#
loop_
_entity_poly.entity_id
_entity_poly.type
_entity_poly.pdbx_seq_one_letter_code
_entity_poly.pdbx_strand_id
1 'polypeptide(L)'
;MKLEKFLNFKNLQTCLKEASLLDYYVSGFLWAKGMDFSVIQYSKFMTLLDMLLHNLRTLHMSLEDSIKWLGEVMAEIGPSHKNEKWNIFDVKQASAIVDYLKISLFQHYKLYEFLFFSAREEIVIGTETREMMLDKKQIQGIFLFKFKMGHKAAETICNINNVFGPGTANEHKVNEVLQRR
;
A
#
# COMPACT_ATOMS: atom_id res chain seq x y z
N MET A 1 15.05 11.29 0.06
CA MET A 1 14.66 12.51 -0.71
C MET A 1 14.71 12.39 -2.24
N LYS A 2 15.32 11.35 -2.86
CA LYS A 2 15.34 11.22 -4.35
C LYS A 2 14.13 10.47 -4.94
N LEU A 3 13.60 9.45 -4.24
CA LEU A 3 12.51 8.60 -4.77
C LEU A 3 11.12 9.28 -4.75
N GLU A 4 10.82 10.05 -3.71
CA GLU A 4 9.61 10.88 -3.62
C GLU A 4 9.43 11.79 -4.84
N LYS A 5 10.51 12.50 -5.23
CA LYS A 5 10.50 13.39 -6.40
C LYS A 5 10.31 12.64 -7.71
N PHE A 6 10.87 11.43 -7.81
CA PHE A 6 10.70 10.56 -8.99
C PHE A 6 9.26 10.10 -9.14
N LEU A 7 8.59 9.78 -8.03
CA LEU A 7 7.18 9.36 -8.00
C LEU A 7 6.20 10.56 -8.07
N ASN A 8 6.72 11.80 -8.11
CA ASN A 8 5.95 13.04 -8.21
C ASN A 8 4.90 13.21 -7.07
N PHE A 9 5.24 12.76 -5.86
CA PHE A 9 4.39 12.98 -4.68
C PHE A 9 4.53 14.42 -4.18
N LYS A 10 3.42 15.05 -3.82
CA LYS A 10 3.36 16.48 -3.47
C LYS A 10 3.05 16.73 -1.99
N ASN A 11 2.50 15.74 -1.29
CA ASN A 11 1.88 15.88 0.02
C ASN A 11 2.15 14.65 0.92
N LEU A 12 3.39 14.17 1.01
CA LEU A 12 3.71 12.98 1.83
C LEU A 12 3.36 13.11 3.32
N GLN A 13 3.41 14.32 3.88
CA GLN A 13 3.11 14.55 5.31
C GLN A 13 1.61 14.54 5.62
N THR A 14 0.75 14.81 4.63
CA THR A 14 -0.69 15.01 4.84
C THR A 14 -1.56 14.02 4.04
N CYS A 15 -1.01 13.35 3.02
CA CYS A 15 -1.75 12.42 2.18
C CYS A 15 -1.40 10.97 2.51
N LEU A 16 -2.32 10.29 3.23
CA LEU A 16 -2.21 8.85 3.54
C LEU A 16 -1.98 8.01 2.27
N LYS A 17 -2.59 8.39 1.14
CA LYS A 17 -2.41 7.71 -0.14
C LYS A 17 -0.97 7.78 -0.64
N GLU A 18 -0.38 8.98 -0.73
CA GLU A 18 0.99 9.14 -1.23
C GLU A 18 2.02 8.51 -0.28
N ALA A 19 1.79 8.60 1.03
CA ALA A 19 2.63 7.94 2.03
C ALA A 19 2.61 6.41 1.89
N SER A 20 1.42 5.80 1.75
CA SER A 20 1.28 4.35 1.56
C SER A 20 1.88 3.88 0.22
N LEU A 21 1.76 4.68 -0.84
CA LEU A 21 2.39 4.36 -2.12
C LEU A 21 3.91 4.44 -2.04
N LEU A 22 4.46 5.46 -1.37
CA LEU A 22 5.90 5.54 -1.16
C LEU A 22 6.41 4.35 -0.35
N ASP A 23 5.70 4.00 0.73
CA ASP A 23 6.05 2.87 1.58
C ASP A 23 6.07 1.54 0.81
N TYR A 24 5.09 1.32 -0.06
CA TYR A 24 5.02 0.17 -0.95
C TYR A 24 6.27 0.02 -1.83
N TYR A 25 6.66 1.08 -2.55
CA TYR A 25 7.82 1.02 -3.44
C TYR A 25 9.16 0.99 -2.67
N VAL A 26 9.27 1.69 -1.54
CA VAL A 26 10.49 1.67 -0.70
C VAL A 26 10.69 0.28 -0.10
N SER A 27 9.64 -0.32 0.45
CA SER A 27 9.68 -1.67 1.02
C SER A 27 10.06 -2.71 -0.04
N GLY A 28 9.48 -2.60 -1.23
CA GLY A 28 9.84 -3.45 -2.37
C GLY A 28 11.31 -3.32 -2.75
N PHE A 29 11.79 -2.09 -2.90
CA PHE A 29 13.19 -1.83 -3.24
C PHE A 29 14.16 -2.38 -2.18
N LEU A 30 13.88 -2.17 -0.89
CA LEU A 30 14.72 -2.67 0.21
C LEU A 30 14.73 -4.19 0.28
N TRP A 31 13.58 -4.83 0.07
CA TRP A 31 13.48 -6.28 0.02
C TRP A 31 14.28 -6.87 -1.14
N ALA A 32 14.11 -6.34 -2.36
CA ALA A 32 14.88 -6.77 -3.53
C ALA A 32 16.39 -6.58 -3.33
N LYS A 33 16.78 -5.56 -2.54
CA LYS A 33 18.16 -5.36 -2.12
C LYS A 33 18.69 -6.40 -1.15
N GLY A 34 17.86 -6.88 -0.23
CA GLY A 34 18.22 -8.00 0.63
C GLY A 34 18.36 -9.33 -0.13
N MET A 35 17.80 -9.42 -1.35
CA MET A 35 17.86 -10.61 -2.20
C MET A 35 19.04 -10.61 -3.19
N ASP A 36 19.90 -9.58 -3.16
CA ASP A 36 21.04 -9.41 -4.07
C ASP A 36 20.69 -9.55 -5.57
N PHE A 37 19.53 -9.00 -5.97
CA PHE A 37 19.11 -9.02 -7.37
C PHE A 37 20.11 -8.27 -8.28
N SER A 38 20.28 -8.80 -9.50
CA SER A 38 20.96 -8.04 -10.56
C SER A 38 20.16 -6.80 -10.94
N VAL A 39 20.79 -5.81 -11.58
CA VAL A 39 20.11 -4.58 -12.04
C VAL A 39 18.88 -4.89 -12.91
N ILE A 40 18.97 -5.92 -13.75
CA ILE A 40 17.85 -6.33 -14.62
C ILE A 40 16.73 -6.97 -13.80
N GLN A 41 17.07 -7.83 -12.83
CA GLN A 41 16.10 -8.43 -11.91
C GLN A 41 15.40 -7.38 -11.05
N TYR A 42 16.13 -6.37 -10.53
CA TYR A 42 15.53 -5.22 -9.86
C TYR A 42 14.52 -4.52 -10.75
N SER A 43 14.91 -4.18 -11.99
CA SER A 43 14.01 -3.50 -12.92
C SER A 43 12.73 -4.30 -13.12
N LYS A 44 12.86 -5.62 -13.36
CA LYS A 44 11.71 -6.51 -13.57
C LYS A 44 10.83 -6.61 -12.34
N PHE A 45 11.41 -6.75 -11.16
CA PHE A 45 10.66 -6.79 -9.91
C PHE A 45 9.92 -5.47 -9.64
N MET A 46 10.57 -4.33 -9.86
CA MET A 46 9.92 -3.02 -9.70
C MET A 46 8.79 -2.81 -10.73
N THR A 47 8.97 -3.28 -11.98
CA THR A 47 7.89 -3.32 -12.97
C THR A 47 6.72 -4.19 -12.49
N LEU A 48 6.98 -5.36 -11.92
CA LEU A 48 5.93 -6.22 -11.37
C LEU A 48 5.13 -5.51 -10.27
N LEU A 49 5.81 -4.82 -9.35
CA LEU A 49 5.17 -4.04 -8.30
C LEU A 49 4.28 -2.93 -8.88
N ASP A 50 4.78 -2.23 -9.89
CA ASP A 50 4.03 -1.19 -10.58
C ASP A 50 2.78 -1.73 -11.29
N MET A 51 2.92 -2.85 -12.00
CA MET A 51 1.81 -3.50 -12.71
C MET A 51 0.71 -3.98 -11.76
N LEU A 52 1.07 -4.61 -10.62
CA LEU A 52 0.08 -5.04 -9.63
C LEU A 52 -0.74 -3.86 -9.09
N LEU A 53 -0.06 -2.78 -8.74
CA LEU A 53 -0.70 -1.58 -8.23
C LEU A 53 -1.52 -0.87 -9.32
N HIS A 54 -1.01 -0.85 -10.55
CA HIS A 54 -1.70 -0.34 -11.72
C HIS A 54 -3.01 -1.11 -11.94
N ASN A 55 -2.96 -2.44 -12.02
CA ASN A 55 -4.13 -3.30 -12.22
C ASN A 55 -5.19 -3.09 -11.16
N LEU A 56 -4.78 -2.99 -9.88
CA LEU A 56 -5.69 -2.64 -8.81
C LEU A 56 -6.31 -1.26 -9.05
N ARG A 57 -5.51 -0.23 -9.33
CA ARG A 57 -5.99 1.15 -9.48
C ARG A 57 -6.87 1.37 -10.71
N THR A 58 -6.56 0.76 -11.84
CA THR A 58 -7.19 1.05 -13.15
C THR A 58 -8.27 0.06 -13.51
N LEU A 59 -8.09 -1.22 -13.15
CA LEU A 59 -9.03 -2.29 -13.48
C LEU A 59 -9.93 -2.65 -12.29
N HIS A 60 -9.68 -2.07 -11.11
CA HIS A 60 -10.34 -2.49 -9.86
C HIS A 60 -10.22 -4.01 -9.67
N MET A 61 -9.05 -4.57 -10.03
CA MET A 61 -8.81 -6.00 -9.99
C MET A 61 -9.02 -6.53 -8.57
N SER A 62 -9.74 -7.64 -8.42
CA SER A 62 -9.95 -8.25 -7.11
C SER A 62 -8.64 -8.87 -6.58
N LEU A 63 -8.58 -9.19 -5.28
CA LEU A 63 -7.42 -9.91 -4.73
C LEU A 63 -7.24 -11.28 -5.41
N GLU A 64 -8.33 -12.00 -5.66
CA GLU A 64 -8.32 -13.31 -6.32
C GLU A 64 -7.76 -13.21 -7.73
N ASP A 65 -8.27 -12.26 -8.52
CA ASP A 65 -7.81 -12.01 -9.88
C ASP A 65 -6.34 -11.56 -9.92
N SER A 66 -5.91 -10.74 -8.95
CA SER A 66 -4.50 -10.32 -8.82
C SER A 66 -3.57 -11.49 -8.51
N ILE A 67 -3.98 -12.43 -7.66
CA ILE A 67 -3.21 -13.64 -7.36
C ILE A 67 -3.13 -14.52 -8.60
N LYS A 68 -4.25 -14.69 -9.32
CA LYS A 68 -4.29 -15.45 -10.57
C LYS A 68 -3.36 -14.82 -11.62
N TRP A 69 -3.47 -13.52 -11.84
CA TRP A 69 -2.62 -12.76 -12.76
C TRP A 69 -1.14 -12.90 -12.40
N LEU A 70 -0.78 -12.81 -11.11
CA LEU A 70 0.60 -13.05 -10.67
C LEU A 70 1.05 -14.47 -11.03
N GLY A 71 0.21 -15.48 -10.80
CA GLY A 71 0.48 -16.87 -11.18
C GLY A 71 0.74 -17.01 -12.68
N GLU A 72 -0.06 -16.34 -13.51
CA GLU A 72 0.12 -16.35 -14.97
C GLU A 72 1.41 -15.64 -15.42
N VAL A 73 1.77 -14.52 -14.79
CA VAL A 73 3.04 -13.82 -15.04
C VAL A 73 4.23 -14.69 -14.64
N MET A 74 4.15 -15.34 -13.48
CA MET A 74 5.20 -16.24 -12.98
C MET A 74 5.32 -17.53 -13.79
N ALA A 75 4.24 -17.96 -14.46
CA ALA A 75 4.19 -19.14 -15.32
C ALA A 75 4.49 -18.83 -16.81
N GLU A 76 4.75 -17.58 -17.17
CA GLU A 76 4.94 -17.10 -18.56
C GLU A 76 3.69 -17.17 -19.48
N ILE A 77 2.49 -17.37 -18.93
CA ILE A 77 1.22 -17.56 -19.69
C ILE A 77 0.30 -16.31 -19.62
N GLY A 78 0.67 -15.27 -18.90
CA GLY A 78 -0.17 -14.07 -18.71
C GLY A 78 -0.42 -13.23 -19.97
N PRO A 79 -1.48 -12.39 -20.00
CA PRO A 79 -1.82 -11.55 -21.13
C PRO A 79 -0.61 -10.71 -21.55
N SER A 80 -0.08 -11.09 -22.71
CA SER A 80 1.18 -10.60 -23.27
C SER A 80 1.07 -9.11 -23.60
N HIS A 81 1.63 -8.26 -22.74
CA HIS A 81 2.21 -7.01 -23.22
C HIS A 81 3.51 -7.39 -23.94
N LYS A 82 3.40 -7.53 -25.27
CA LYS A 82 4.44 -7.94 -26.21
C LYS A 82 5.83 -7.42 -25.78
N ASN A 83 6.76 -8.35 -25.50
CA ASN A 83 8.23 -8.21 -25.40
C ASN A 83 8.91 -8.28 -24.02
N GLU A 84 8.21 -8.53 -22.91
CA GLU A 84 8.88 -8.69 -21.60
C GLU A 84 8.98 -10.15 -21.14
N LYS A 85 10.16 -10.75 -21.29
CA LYS A 85 10.47 -12.09 -20.79
C LYS A 85 10.66 -12.05 -19.26
N TRP A 86 9.88 -12.85 -18.52
CA TRP A 86 9.92 -12.94 -17.05
C TRP A 86 10.82 -14.06 -16.51
N ASN A 87 11.41 -14.85 -17.42
CA ASN A 87 12.27 -16.01 -17.18
C ASN A 87 13.66 -15.67 -16.56
N ILE A 88 13.81 -14.49 -15.95
CA ILE A 88 15.08 -14.01 -15.37
C ILE A 88 15.24 -14.40 -13.90
N PHE A 89 14.16 -14.79 -13.23
CA PHE A 89 14.18 -15.27 -11.86
C PHE A 89 14.26 -16.79 -11.86
N ASP A 90 15.15 -17.34 -11.03
CA ASP A 90 15.10 -18.78 -10.77
C ASP A 90 13.88 -19.15 -9.91
N VAL A 91 13.63 -20.45 -9.76
CA VAL A 91 12.47 -20.97 -9.01
C VAL A 91 12.46 -20.49 -7.55
N LYS A 92 13.62 -20.36 -6.91
CA LYS A 92 13.71 -19.89 -5.52
C LYS A 92 13.41 -18.40 -5.43
N GLN A 93 13.94 -17.60 -6.35
CA GLN A 93 13.68 -16.17 -6.45
C GLN A 93 12.21 -15.89 -6.77
N ALA A 94 11.61 -16.62 -7.70
CA ALA A 94 10.18 -16.51 -8.02
C ALA A 94 9.31 -16.83 -6.80
N SER A 95 9.63 -17.92 -6.07
CA SER A 95 8.94 -18.25 -4.81
C SER A 95 9.07 -17.13 -3.78
N ALA A 96 10.28 -16.59 -3.59
CA ALA A 96 10.53 -15.51 -2.64
C ALA A 96 9.76 -14.23 -3.00
N ILE A 97 9.65 -13.90 -4.29
CA ILE A 97 8.83 -12.77 -4.77
C ILE A 97 7.36 -12.98 -4.42
N VAL A 98 6.83 -14.18 -4.69
CA VAL A 98 5.45 -14.52 -4.36
C VAL A 98 5.20 -14.40 -2.85
N ASP A 99 6.12 -14.90 -2.03
CA ASP A 99 6.00 -14.82 -0.57
C ASP A 99 6.10 -13.38 -0.04
N TYR A 100 6.98 -12.56 -0.62
CA TYR A 100 7.02 -11.13 -0.34
C TYR A 100 5.69 -10.45 -0.67
N LEU A 101 5.11 -10.72 -1.84
CA LEU A 101 3.84 -10.13 -2.26
C LEU A 101 2.67 -10.55 -1.37
N LYS A 102 2.67 -11.79 -0.87
CA LYS A 102 1.69 -12.28 0.11
C LYS A 102 1.68 -11.44 1.39
N ILE A 103 2.86 -11.19 1.98
CA ILE A 103 2.96 -10.45 3.26
C ILE A 103 2.93 -8.93 3.09
N SER A 104 3.10 -8.43 1.87
CA SER A 104 3.07 -6.99 1.56
C SER A 104 1.73 -6.60 0.94
N LEU A 105 1.62 -6.56 -0.39
CA LEU A 105 0.46 -6.06 -1.10
C LEU A 105 -0.82 -6.84 -0.76
N PHE A 106 -0.77 -8.18 -0.83
CA PHE A 106 -1.96 -9.01 -0.70
C PHE A 106 -2.52 -9.03 0.71
N GLN A 107 -1.67 -9.05 1.74
CA GLN A 107 -2.11 -8.92 3.13
C GLN A 107 -2.81 -7.57 3.39
N HIS A 108 -2.39 -6.52 2.68
CA HIS A 108 -2.92 -5.16 2.86
C HIS A 108 -3.85 -4.74 1.71
N TYR A 109 -4.36 -5.68 0.91
CA TYR A 109 -5.09 -5.37 -0.33
C TYR A 109 -6.30 -4.47 -0.11
N LYS A 110 -7.05 -4.69 0.97
CA LYS A 110 -8.19 -3.86 1.36
C LYS A 110 -7.83 -2.41 1.68
N LEU A 111 -6.63 -2.16 2.19
CA LEU A 111 -6.14 -0.80 2.40
C LEU A 111 -5.88 -0.12 1.05
N TYR A 112 -5.24 -0.80 0.11
CA TYR A 112 -4.97 -0.22 -1.21
C TYR A 112 -6.27 -0.01 -2.01
N GLU A 113 -7.22 -0.94 -1.97
CA GLU A 113 -8.57 -0.74 -2.52
C GLU A 113 -9.23 0.52 -1.93
N PHE A 114 -9.21 0.67 -0.61
CA PHE A 114 -9.71 1.87 0.08
C PHE A 114 -9.00 3.14 -0.42
N LEU A 115 -7.66 3.16 -0.49
CA LEU A 115 -6.90 4.33 -0.94
C LEU A 115 -7.18 4.75 -2.40
N PHE A 116 -7.58 3.82 -3.26
CA PHE A 116 -7.91 4.11 -4.65
C PHE A 116 -9.37 4.47 -4.85
N PHE A 117 -10.28 3.83 -4.13
CA PHE A 117 -11.72 3.83 -4.44
C PHE A 117 -12.61 4.39 -3.35
N SER A 118 -12.08 4.71 -2.16
CA SER A 118 -12.83 5.50 -1.21
C SER A 118 -13.08 6.88 -1.81
N ALA A 119 -14.36 7.17 -2.01
CA ALA A 119 -14.83 8.46 -2.45
C ALA A 119 -14.08 9.54 -1.66
N ARG A 120 -13.40 10.45 -2.35
CA ARG A 120 -13.27 11.78 -1.78
C ARG A 120 -14.72 12.22 -1.62
N GLU A 121 -15.21 12.26 -0.39
CA GLU A 121 -16.50 12.88 -0.12
C GLU A 121 -16.48 14.25 -0.80
N GLU A 122 -17.48 14.42 -1.65
CA GLU A 122 -17.97 15.62 -2.29
C GLU A 122 -17.48 16.90 -1.59
N ILE A 123 -16.65 17.69 -2.30
CA ILE A 123 -16.52 19.11 -2.01
C ILE A 123 -17.87 19.74 -2.37
N VAL A 124 -18.85 19.63 -1.48
CA VAL A 124 -19.94 20.60 -1.43
C VAL A 124 -19.32 21.85 -0.84
N ILE A 125 -19.13 22.84 -1.68
CA ILE A 125 -18.72 24.19 -1.29
C ILE A 125 -19.83 24.73 -0.37
N GLY A 126 -19.59 24.67 0.92
CA GLY A 126 -20.40 25.26 1.98
C GLY A 126 -19.50 25.43 3.18
N THR A 127 -19.12 26.68 3.47
CA THR A 127 -18.17 27.06 4.51
C THR A 127 -18.68 26.73 5.91
N GLU A 128 -18.48 25.51 6.39
CA GLU A 128 -18.46 25.17 7.82
C GLU A 128 -17.43 24.08 8.04
N THR A 129 -16.59 24.22 9.06
CA THR A 129 -15.48 23.35 9.43
C THR A 129 -15.94 21.89 9.53
N ARG A 130 -15.77 21.13 8.44
CA ARG A 130 -16.30 19.76 8.31
C ARG A 130 -15.25 18.78 8.85
N GLU A 131 -15.45 18.33 10.08
CA GLU A 131 -14.76 17.16 10.63
C GLU A 131 -15.02 15.96 9.68
N MET A 132 -13.95 15.36 9.16
CA MET A 132 -14.07 14.15 8.35
C MET A 132 -14.51 13.00 9.26
N MET A 133 -15.75 12.52 9.10
CA MET A 133 -16.27 11.39 9.88
C MET A 133 -15.71 10.06 9.35
N LEU A 134 -14.53 9.68 9.85
CA LEU A 134 -14.03 8.31 9.69
C LEU A 134 -14.88 7.35 10.52
N ASP A 135 -15.28 6.22 9.91
CA ASP A 135 -15.96 5.17 10.67
C ASP A 135 -15.00 4.42 11.64
N LYS A 136 -15.56 3.74 12.63
CA LYS A 136 -14.78 3.02 13.66
C LYS A 136 -13.82 1.99 13.05
N LYS A 137 -14.18 1.30 11.95
CA LYS A 137 -13.33 0.31 11.28
C LYS A 137 -12.18 0.98 10.52
N GLN A 138 -12.42 2.12 9.89
CA GLN A 138 -11.39 2.88 9.19
C GLN A 138 -10.34 3.42 10.15
N ILE A 139 -10.76 3.98 11.29
CA ILE A 139 -9.84 4.43 12.35
C ILE A 139 -9.01 3.26 12.87
N GLN A 140 -9.63 2.10 13.08
CA GLN A 140 -8.91 0.89 13.50
C GLN A 140 -7.90 0.40 12.46
N GLY A 141 -8.24 0.45 11.17
CA GLY A 141 -7.33 0.09 10.08
C GLY A 141 -6.11 1.01 9.99
N ILE A 142 -6.34 2.33 10.07
CA ILE A 142 -5.26 3.33 10.07
C ILE A 142 -4.38 3.16 11.31
N PHE A 143 -4.99 2.95 12.47
CA PHE A 143 -4.25 2.74 13.71
C PHE A 143 -3.40 1.46 13.65
N LEU A 144 -3.98 0.34 13.21
CA LEU A 144 -3.28 -0.93 13.08
C LEU A 144 -2.12 -0.84 12.07
N PHE A 145 -2.33 -0.14 10.96
CA PHE A 145 -1.29 0.12 9.97
C PHE A 145 -0.14 0.92 10.57
N LYS A 146 -0.42 2.10 11.16
CA LYS A 146 0.59 2.95 11.79
C LYS A 146 1.34 2.25 12.94
N PHE A 147 0.63 1.46 13.74
CA PHE A 147 1.24 0.67 14.82
C PHE A 147 2.16 -0.45 14.28
N LYS A 148 1.76 -1.15 13.20
CA LYS A 148 2.62 -2.14 12.52
C LYS A 148 3.90 -1.51 11.96
N MET A 149 3.84 -0.23 11.57
CA MET A 149 5.00 0.55 11.11
C MET A 149 5.93 1.01 12.25
N GLY A 150 5.70 0.58 13.49
CA GLY A 150 6.55 0.89 14.65
C GLY A 150 6.27 2.25 15.30
N HIS A 151 5.24 2.97 14.86
CA HIS A 151 4.83 4.22 15.52
C HIS A 151 4.16 3.94 16.86
N LYS A 152 4.47 4.78 17.85
CA LYS A 152 3.82 4.69 19.17
C LYS A 152 2.34 5.05 19.05
N ALA A 153 1.54 4.49 19.95
CA ALA A 153 0.10 4.74 20.03
C ALA A 153 -0.23 6.24 20.14
N ALA A 154 0.46 6.97 21.02
CA ALA A 154 0.27 8.41 21.22
C ALA A 154 0.62 9.24 19.97
N GLU A 155 1.70 8.89 19.26
CA GLU A 155 2.11 9.53 18.01
C GLU A 155 1.07 9.27 16.91
N THR A 156 0.52 8.05 16.86
CA THR A 156 -0.53 7.67 15.92
C THR A 156 -1.83 8.44 16.18
N ILE A 157 -2.22 8.58 17.45
CA ILE A 157 -3.40 9.38 17.85
C ILE A 157 -3.21 10.85 17.47
N CYS A 158 -2.03 11.43 17.75
CA CYS A 158 -1.72 12.81 17.40
C CYS A 158 -1.77 13.03 15.88
N ASN A 159 -1.14 12.13 15.12
CA ASN A 159 -1.15 12.19 13.66
C ASN A 159 -2.55 12.04 13.06
N ILE A 160 -3.41 11.19 13.63
CA ILE A 160 -4.81 11.07 13.19
C ILE A 160 -5.58 12.36 13.52
N ASN A 161 -5.45 12.89 14.73
CA ASN A 161 -6.19 14.08 15.14
C ASN A 161 -5.74 15.35 14.39
N ASN A 162 -4.46 15.46 14.04
CA ASN A 162 -3.95 16.57 13.23
C ASN A 162 -4.45 16.53 11.78
N VAL A 163 -4.75 15.34 11.25
CA VAL A 163 -5.16 15.14 9.86
C VAL A 163 -6.68 15.18 9.69
N PHE A 164 -7.42 14.62 10.66
CA PHE A 164 -8.87 14.38 10.53
C PHE A 164 -9.72 15.21 11.50
N GLY A 165 -9.08 15.92 12.43
CA GLY A 165 -9.75 16.77 13.42
C GLY A 165 -9.50 16.29 14.86
N PRO A 166 -9.51 17.21 15.84
CA PRO A 166 -9.38 16.84 17.24
C PRO A 166 -10.54 15.92 17.67
N GLY A 167 -10.22 14.79 18.30
CA GLY A 167 -11.22 13.83 18.80
C GLY A 167 -11.52 12.65 17.87
N THR A 168 -10.97 12.63 16.64
CA THR A 168 -11.12 11.51 15.71
C THR A 168 -10.57 10.19 16.30
N ALA A 169 -9.38 10.23 16.88
CA ALA A 169 -8.76 9.14 17.63
C ALA A 169 -8.58 9.50 19.11
N ASN A 170 -8.83 8.52 19.99
CA ASN A 170 -8.60 8.66 21.43
C ASN A 170 -7.97 7.37 22.00
N GLU A 171 -7.38 7.51 23.19
CA GLU A 171 -6.64 6.46 23.86
C GLU A 171 -7.52 5.23 24.19
N HIS A 172 -8.80 5.45 24.48
CA HIS A 172 -9.78 4.37 24.70
C HIS A 172 -9.98 3.48 23.46
N LYS A 173 -10.18 4.07 22.28
CA LYS A 173 -10.33 3.35 21.00
C LYS A 173 -9.05 2.58 20.65
N VAL A 174 -7.89 3.11 21.03
CA VAL A 174 -6.57 2.51 20.80
C VAL A 174 -6.33 1.33 21.74
N ASN A 175 -6.64 1.48 23.03
CA ASN A 175 -6.53 0.40 24.00
C ASN A 175 -7.47 -0.77 23.67
N GLU A 176 -8.69 -0.51 23.16
CA GLU A 176 -9.58 -1.57 22.64
C GLU A 176 -8.94 -2.39 21.51
N VAL A 177 -8.12 -1.78 20.64
CA VAL A 177 -7.46 -2.46 19.52
C VAL A 177 -6.23 -3.24 19.98
N LEU A 178 -5.47 -2.71 20.95
CA LEU A 178 -4.28 -3.36 21.50
C LEU A 178 -4.62 -4.57 22.39
N GLN A 179 -5.78 -4.54 23.06
CA GLN A 179 -6.26 -5.62 23.94
C GLN A 179 -6.95 -6.79 23.19
N ARG A 180 -7.18 -6.68 21.87
CA ARG A 180 -7.72 -7.76 21.02
C ARG A 180 -6.63 -8.64 20.39
N ARG A 181 -5.44 -8.67 20.98
CA ARG A 181 -4.33 -9.56 20.59
C ARG A 181 -4.36 -10.87 21.37
#